data_AF-S2Y4E3-F1
#
_entry.id   AF-S2Y4E3-F1
#
_cell.length_a   1.000
_cell.length_b   1.000
_cell.length_c   1.000
_cell.angle_alpha   90.00
_cell.angle_beta   90.00
_cell.angle_gamma   90.00
#
_symmetry.space_group_name_H-M   'P 1'
#
loop_
_entity.id
_entity.type
_entity.pdbx_description
1 polymer ?
#
loop_
_entity_poly.entity_id
_entity_poly.type
_entity_poly.pdbx_seq_one_letter_code
_entity_poly.pdbx_strand_id
1 'polypeptide(L)'
;MNNWKLATIILAILLGISLMWSVQQRDNFEKTQLKAYVLEHAQLEYALKDTIESYEHGGSQKELGERLHWLSGFVVNINPAGQTVAYHSFDFDYDTNVVLSEVHRKARGNQATEEDIDRLKTLHQLINRFQKSALDNVEHKTVDDYEADFIEFMEYYETQKEYLFK
;
A
#
# COMPACT_ATOMS: atom_id res chain seq x y z
N MET A 1 26.88 51.53 -1.84
CA MET A 1 26.52 50.26 -1.17
C MET A 1 27.67 49.28 -1.40
N ASN A 2 28.21 48.62 -0.37
CA ASN A 2 29.41 47.79 -0.51
C ASN A 2 29.11 46.52 -1.34
N ASN A 3 29.88 46.30 -2.41
CA ASN A 3 29.71 45.17 -3.35
C ASN A 3 29.67 43.80 -2.66
N TRP A 4 30.41 43.62 -1.56
CA TRP A 4 30.39 42.39 -0.78
C TRP A 4 29.03 42.14 -0.10
N LYS A 5 28.38 43.19 0.43
CA LYS A 5 27.05 43.06 1.06
C LYS A 5 25.99 42.67 0.04
N LEU A 6 26.06 43.24 -1.17
CA LEU A 6 25.16 42.89 -2.28
C LEU A 6 25.37 41.43 -2.71
N ALA A 7 26.62 40.98 -2.86
CA ALA A 7 26.94 39.60 -3.22
C ALA A 7 26.44 38.59 -2.16
N THR A 8 26.58 38.91 -0.87
CA THR A 8 26.07 38.05 0.22
C THR A 8 24.54 37.96 0.21
N ILE A 9 23.84 39.07 -0.05
CA ILE A 9 22.38 39.08 -0.15
C ILE A 9 21.91 38.22 -1.35
N ILE A 10 22.55 38.36 -2.51
CA ILE A 10 22.22 37.56 -3.70
C ILE A 10 22.47 36.07 -3.42
N LEU A 11 23.60 35.72 -2.77
CA LEU A 11 23.91 34.33 -2.42
C LEU A 11 22.87 33.76 -1.44
N ALA A 12 22.44 34.54 -0.45
CA ALA A 12 21.41 34.11 0.50
C ALA A 12 20.06 33.85 -0.20
N ILE A 13 19.68 34.69 -1.17
CA ILE A 13 18.47 34.48 -1.98
C ILE A 13 18.59 33.21 -2.82
N LEU A 14 19.72 32.99 -3.49
CA LEU A 14 19.95 31.78 -4.30
C LEU A 14 19.93 30.50 -3.46
N LEU A 15 20.52 30.54 -2.26
CA LEU A 15 20.45 29.42 -1.31
C LEU A 15 19.01 29.16 -0.85
N GLY A 16 18.24 30.22 -0.56
CA GLY A 16 16.82 30.10 -0.21
C GLY A 16 16.00 29.44 -1.33
N ILE A 17 16.20 29.87 -2.58
CA ILE A 17 15.53 29.28 -3.75
C ILE A 17 15.94 27.81 -3.93
N SER A 18 17.23 27.50 -3.79
CA SER A 18 17.73 26.12 -3.91
C SER A 18 17.14 25.19 -2.84
N LEU A 19 17.03 25.67 -1.60
CA LEU A 19 16.42 24.91 -0.51
C LEU A 19 14.93 24.67 -0.77
N MET A 20 14.18 25.72 -1.15
CA MET A 20 12.76 25.58 -1.50
C MET A 20 12.56 24.57 -2.63
N TRP A 21 13.39 24.63 -3.67
CA TRP A 21 13.29 23.69 -4.78
C TRP A 21 13.59 22.26 -4.35
N SER A 22 14.59 22.06 -3.48
CA SER A 22 14.91 20.73 -2.94
C SER A 22 13.78 20.13 -2.10
N VAL A 23 13.08 20.97 -1.31
CA VAL A 23 11.91 20.54 -0.52
C VAL A 23 10.77 20.15 -1.46
N GLN A 24 10.44 21.01 -2.43
CA GLN A 24 9.38 20.73 -3.39
C GLN A 24 9.67 19.48 -4.24
N GLN A 25 10.94 19.23 -4.58
CA GLN A 25 11.34 18.01 -5.30
C GLN A 25 11.15 16.77 -4.43
N ARG A 26 11.47 16.84 -3.13
CA ARG A 26 11.25 15.74 -2.18
C ARG A 26 9.77 15.43 -2.02
N ASP A 27 8.93 16.43 -1.83
CA ASP A 27 7.49 16.24 -1.64
C ASP A 27 6.83 15.65 -2.88
N ASN A 28 7.23 16.09 -4.07
CA ASN A 28 6.75 15.53 -5.33
C ASN A 28 7.18 14.07 -5.51
N PHE A 29 8.41 13.72 -5.12
CA PHE A 29 8.89 12.35 -5.15
C PHE A 29 8.11 11.46 -4.18
N GLU A 30 7.94 11.90 -2.94
CA GLU A 30 7.17 11.20 -1.90
C GLU A 30 5.72 10.97 -2.34
N LYS A 31 5.05 12.02 -2.84
CA LYS A 31 3.69 11.92 -3.40
C LYS A 31 3.61 10.89 -4.53
N THR A 32 4.64 10.84 -5.40
CA THR A 32 4.67 9.87 -6.50
C THR A 32 4.79 8.44 -5.98
N GLN A 33 5.60 8.20 -4.95
CA GLN A 33 5.73 6.88 -4.32
C GLN A 33 4.44 6.44 -3.64
N LEU A 34 3.84 7.31 -2.82
CA LEU A 34 2.55 7.08 -2.17
C LEU A 34 1.46 6.73 -3.19
N LYS A 35 1.36 7.52 -4.26
CA LYS A 35 0.42 7.26 -5.36
C LYS A 35 0.65 5.90 -6.01
N ALA A 36 1.91 5.54 -6.30
CA ALA A 36 2.23 4.25 -6.90
C ALA A 36 1.84 3.09 -5.96
N TYR A 37 2.17 3.19 -4.67
CA TYR A 37 1.82 2.20 -3.64
C TYR A 37 0.32 1.96 -3.55
N VAL A 38 -0.48 3.04 -3.52
CA VAL A 38 -1.95 2.95 -3.46
C VAL A 38 -2.52 2.31 -4.73
N LEU A 39 -1.97 2.66 -5.90
CA LEU A 39 -2.41 2.07 -7.18
C LEU A 39 -2.07 0.58 -7.27
N GLU A 40 -0.93 0.15 -6.77
CA GLU A 40 -0.54 -1.27 -6.72
C GLU A 40 -1.46 -2.05 -5.76
N HIS A 41 -1.83 -1.47 -4.63
CA HIS A 41 -2.84 -2.05 -3.74
C HIS A 41 -4.23 -2.16 -4.38
N ALA A 42 -4.62 -1.20 -5.21
CA ALA A 42 -5.87 -1.30 -5.97
C ALA A 42 -5.83 -2.45 -7.00
N GLN A 43 -4.67 -2.71 -7.61
CA GLN A 43 -4.49 -3.86 -8.49
C GLN A 43 -4.55 -5.18 -7.71
N LEU A 44 -3.92 -5.22 -6.52
CA LEU A 44 -3.98 -6.36 -5.62
C LEU A 44 -5.42 -6.67 -5.19
N GLU A 45 -6.19 -5.64 -4.82
CA GLU A 45 -7.62 -5.76 -4.44
C GLU A 45 -8.42 -6.46 -5.54
N TYR A 46 -8.30 -5.94 -6.77
CA TYR A 46 -9.04 -6.46 -7.91
C TYR A 46 -8.67 -7.92 -8.19
N ALA A 47 -7.37 -8.24 -8.18
CA ALA A 47 -6.89 -9.59 -8.46
C ALA A 47 -7.22 -10.59 -7.35
N LEU A 48 -7.21 -10.14 -6.08
CA LEU A 48 -7.66 -10.95 -4.94
C LEU A 48 -9.16 -11.23 -5.02
N LYS A 49 -9.97 -10.21 -5.34
CA LYS A 49 -11.41 -10.34 -5.54
C LYS A 49 -11.72 -11.37 -6.64
N ASP A 50 -11.12 -11.23 -7.83
CA ASP A 50 -11.29 -12.18 -8.93
C ASP A 50 -10.87 -13.61 -8.53
N THR A 51 -9.80 -13.74 -7.74
CA THR A 51 -9.34 -15.03 -7.22
C THR A 51 -10.34 -15.68 -6.28
N ILE A 52 -10.91 -14.91 -5.35
CA ILE A 52 -11.96 -15.39 -4.43
C ILE A 52 -13.21 -15.78 -5.21
N GLU A 53 -13.70 -14.89 -6.09
CA GLU A 53 -14.91 -15.13 -6.89
C GLU A 53 -14.76 -16.36 -7.80
N SER A 54 -13.62 -16.52 -8.48
CA SER A 54 -13.35 -17.68 -9.33
C SER A 54 -13.44 -19.00 -8.53
N TYR A 55 -12.88 -19.03 -7.32
CA TYR A 55 -12.95 -20.21 -6.46
C TYR A 55 -14.39 -20.51 -6.01
N GLU A 56 -15.13 -19.49 -5.56
CA GLU A 56 -16.52 -19.63 -5.11
C GLU A 56 -17.48 -20.08 -6.22
N HIS A 57 -17.19 -19.74 -7.49
CA HIS A 57 -17.97 -20.16 -8.65
C HIS A 57 -17.58 -21.53 -9.22
N GLY A 58 -16.85 -22.35 -8.45
CA GLY A 58 -16.50 -23.73 -8.81
C GLY A 58 -15.06 -23.93 -9.28
N GLY A 59 -14.18 -22.95 -9.06
CA GLY A 59 -12.74 -23.09 -9.27
C GLY A 59 -12.11 -24.15 -8.35
N SER A 60 -10.97 -24.70 -8.77
CA SER A 60 -10.26 -25.73 -7.99
C SER A 60 -9.33 -25.13 -6.94
N GLN A 61 -9.07 -25.85 -5.84
CA GLN A 61 -8.05 -25.42 -4.85
C GLN A 61 -6.65 -25.30 -5.46
N LYS A 62 -6.34 -26.09 -6.50
CA LYS A 62 -5.08 -25.96 -7.23
C LYS A 62 -4.97 -24.59 -7.91
N GLU A 63 -6.02 -24.17 -8.62
CA GLU A 63 -6.06 -22.85 -9.28
C GLU A 63 -6.03 -21.71 -8.25
N LEU A 64 -6.80 -21.82 -7.16
CA LEU A 64 -6.73 -20.89 -6.04
C LEU A 64 -5.29 -20.75 -5.53
N GLY A 65 -4.61 -21.87 -5.30
CA GLY A 65 -3.23 -21.88 -4.88
C GLY A 65 -2.29 -21.17 -5.86
N GLU A 66 -2.39 -21.46 -7.16
CA GLU A 66 -1.55 -20.82 -8.19
C GLU A 66 -1.76 -19.29 -8.24
N ARG A 67 -3.01 -18.83 -8.19
CA ARG A 67 -3.34 -17.40 -8.17
C ARG A 67 -2.84 -16.72 -6.90
N LEU A 68 -3.05 -17.32 -5.73
CA LEU A 68 -2.55 -16.79 -4.45
C LEU A 68 -1.02 -16.75 -4.39
N HIS A 69 -0.33 -17.70 -5.01
CA HIS A 69 1.13 -17.66 -5.12
C HIS A 69 1.59 -16.45 -5.93
N TRP A 70 0.95 -16.20 -7.07
CA TRP A 70 1.23 -15.01 -7.87
C TRP A 70 0.98 -13.72 -7.07
N LEU A 71 -0.16 -13.64 -6.37
CA LEU A 71 -0.50 -12.49 -5.52
C LEU A 71 0.52 -12.28 -4.39
N SER A 72 0.95 -13.34 -3.69
CA SER A 72 2.01 -13.24 -2.66
C SER A 72 3.32 -12.70 -3.25
N GLY A 73 3.68 -13.14 -4.46
CA GLY A 73 4.83 -12.62 -5.19
C GLY A 73 4.66 -11.16 -5.56
N PHE A 74 3.45 -10.73 -5.93
CA PHE A 74 3.13 -9.33 -6.19
C PHE A 74 3.33 -8.47 -4.94
N VAL A 75 2.80 -8.87 -3.78
CA VAL A 75 2.92 -8.11 -2.51
C VAL A 75 4.38 -7.84 -2.15
N VAL A 76 5.25 -8.84 -2.28
CA VAL A 76 6.70 -8.69 -2.00
C VAL A 76 7.38 -7.67 -2.91
N ASN A 77 6.80 -7.38 -4.08
CA ASN A 77 7.33 -6.44 -5.07
C ASN A 77 6.55 -5.11 -5.13
N ILE A 78 5.61 -4.87 -4.21
CA ILE A 78 4.95 -3.57 -4.10
C ILE A 78 6.01 -2.52 -3.77
N ASN A 79 5.96 -1.40 -4.48
CA ASN A 79 6.83 -0.25 -4.27
C ASN A 79 6.67 0.25 -2.84
N PRO A 80 7.73 0.69 -2.15
CA PRO A 80 7.58 1.22 -0.80
C PRO A 80 6.66 2.45 -0.78
N ALA A 81 5.85 2.58 0.26
CA ALA A 81 4.88 3.66 0.45
C ALA A 81 5.49 5.06 0.67
N GLY A 82 6.80 5.25 0.47
CA GLY A 82 7.52 6.48 0.80
C GLY A 82 8.00 6.52 2.25
N GLN A 83 8.82 7.52 2.59
CA GLN A 83 9.43 7.61 3.93
C GLN A 83 8.42 7.95 5.02
N THR A 84 7.38 8.72 4.71
CA THR A 84 6.45 9.27 5.71
C THR A 84 5.60 8.17 6.35
N VAL A 85 5.19 7.17 5.58
CA VAL A 85 4.28 6.10 6.06
C VAL A 85 4.89 4.70 6.03
N ALA A 86 6.18 4.56 5.67
CA ALA A 86 6.86 3.26 5.56
C ALA A 86 6.71 2.37 6.82
N TYR A 87 6.77 2.97 8.01
CA TYR A 87 6.64 2.20 9.26
C TYR A 87 5.22 1.65 9.44
N HIS A 88 4.22 2.42 9.02
CA HIS A 88 2.81 2.05 9.10
C HIS A 88 2.43 0.99 8.06
N SER A 89 2.92 1.14 6.82
CA SER A 89 2.55 0.26 5.71
C SER A 89 3.20 -1.14 5.78
N PHE A 90 4.38 -1.25 6.38
CA PHE A 90 5.15 -2.50 6.39
C PHE A 90 4.42 -3.66 7.05
N ASP A 91 3.77 -3.42 8.20
CA ASP A 91 3.03 -4.46 8.91
C ASP A 91 1.85 -4.97 8.09
N PHE A 92 1.14 -4.07 7.40
CA PHE A 92 0.03 -4.43 6.54
C PHE A 92 0.47 -5.26 5.32
N ASP A 93 1.55 -4.86 4.63
CA ASP A 93 2.09 -5.60 3.48
C ASP A 93 2.58 -7.00 3.92
N TYR A 94 3.25 -7.05 5.06
CA TYR A 94 3.74 -8.31 5.63
C TYR A 94 2.59 -9.26 5.94
N ASP A 95 1.59 -8.80 6.69
CA ASP A 95 0.45 -9.62 7.11
C ASP A 95 -0.40 -10.07 5.90
N THR A 96 -0.58 -9.18 4.92
CA THR A 96 -1.19 -9.50 3.62
C THR A 96 -0.46 -10.68 2.97
N ASN A 97 0.87 -10.60 2.86
CA ASN A 97 1.67 -11.66 2.26
C ASN A 97 1.60 -12.98 3.05
N VAL A 98 1.57 -12.91 4.38
CA VAL A 98 1.44 -14.09 5.24
C VAL A 98 0.12 -14.80 4.98
N VAL A 99 -1.01 -14.09 4.98
CA VAL A 99 -2.34 -14.67 4.73
C VAL A 99 -2.38 -15.33 3.35
N LEU A 100 -1.95 -14.62 2.29
CA LEU A 100 -1.93 -15.16 0.93
C LEU A 100 -1.07 -16.43 0.83
N SER A 101 0.13 -16.40 1.42
CA SER A 101 1.08 -17.52 1.40
C SER A 101 0.57 -18.74 2.19
N GLU A 102 -0.09 -18.52 3.33
CA GLU A 102 -0.62 -19.59 4.15
C GLU A 102 -1.78 -20.30 3.45
N VAL A 103 -2.74 -19.53 2.92
CA VAL A 103 -3.88 -20.08 2.18
C VAL A 103 -3.41 -20.76 0.89
N HIS A 104 -2.43 -20.17 0.18
CA HIS A 104 -1.75 -20.83 -0.95
C HIS A 104 -1.24 -22.22 -0.57
N ARG A 105 -0.49 -22.32 0.54
CA ARG A 105 0.12 -23.57 1.00
C ARG A 105 -0.95 -24.63 1.29
N LYS A 106 -2.06 -24.25 1.94
CA LYS A 106 -3.18 -25.15 2.23
C LYS A 106 -3.91 -25.57 0.94
N ALA A 107 -4.18 -24.62 0.04
CA ALA A 107 -4.86 -24.87 -1.22
C ALA A 107 -4.07 -25.84 -2.12
N ARG A 108 -2.73 -25.72 -2.18
CA ARG A 108 -1.86 -26.67 -2.88
C ARG A 108 -1.94 -28.09 -2.32
N GLY A 109 -2.21 -28.23 -1.02
CA GLY A 109 -2.42 -29.50 -0.34
C GLY A 109 -3.85 -30.04 -0.41
N ASN A 110 -4.77 -29.35 -1.10
CA ASN A 110 -6.22 -29.58 -1.05
C ASN A 110 -6.79 -29.51 0.38
N GLN A 111 -6.27 -28.59 1.19
CA GLN A 111 -6.60 -28.41 2.61
C GLN A 111 -7.15 -27.01 2.92
N ALA A 112 -7.40 -26.16 1.91
CA ALA A 112 -8.03 -24.86 2.15
C ALA A 112 -9.46 -25.06 2.64
N THR A 113 -9.81 -24.39 3.74
CA THR A 113 -11.12 -24.45 4.38
C THR A 113 -11.97 -23.23 4.04
N GLU A 114 -13.25 -23.24 4.42
CA GLU A 114 -14.11 -22.05 4.31
C GLU A 114 -13.55 -20.88 5.14
N GLU A 115 -12.97 -21.16 6.31
CA GLU A 115 -12.31 -20.16 7.16
C GLU A 115 -11.13 -19.49 6.44
N ASP A 116 -10.33 -20.25 5.67
CA ASP A 116 -9.27 -19.67 4.86
C ASP A 116 -9.82 -18.70 3.79
N ILE A 117 -10.99 -19.00 3.22
CA ILE A 117 -11.65 -18.11 2.25
C ILE A 117 -12.21 -16.86 2.94
N ASP A 118 -12.76 -16.99 4.13
CA ASP A 118 -13.25 -15.85 4.91
C ASP A 118 -12.10 -14.92 5.35
N ARG A 119 -10.91 -15.47 5.63
CA ARG A 119 -9.68 -14.68 5.83
C ARG A 119 -9.30 -13.91 4.57
N LEU A 120 -9.37 -14.52 3.38
CA LEU A 120 -9.13 -13.82 2.11
C LEU A 120 -10.16 -12.71 1.86
N LYS A 121 -11.44 -12.95 2.18
CA LYS A 121 -12.50 -11.93 2.08
C LYS A 121 -12.25 -10.76 3.04
N THR A 122 -11.83 -11.04 4.27
CA THR A 122 -11.45 -10.02 5.26
C THR A 122 -10.28 -9.20 4.75
N LEU A 123 -9.26 -9.85 4.20
CA LEU A 123 -8.13 -9.16 3.58
C LEU A 123 -8.56 -8.27 2.40
N HIS A 124 -9.40 -8.78 1.50
CA HIS A 124 -9.98 -8.00 0.41
C HIS A 124 -10.76 -6.77 0.92
N GLN A 125 -11.55 -6.90 1.98
CA GLN A 125 -12.26 -5.76 2.59
C GLN A 125 -11.30 -4.71 3.15
N LEU A 126 -10.19 -5.12 3.76
CA LEU A 126 -9.17 -4.21 4.27
C LEU A 126 -8.48 -3.45 3.13
N ILE A 127 -8.04 -4.15 2.09
CA ILE A 127 -7.40 -3.51 0.92
C ILE A 127 -8.39 -2.58 0.21
N ASN A 128 -9.66 -2.97 0.06
CA ASN A 128 -10.70 -2.12 -0.53
C ASN A 128 -10.95 -0.86 0.31
N ARG A 129 -10.93 -0.97 1.64
CA ARG A 129 -11.07 0.20 2.50
C ARG A 129 -9.88 1.15 2.37
N PHE A 130 -8.66 0.62 2.41
CA PHE A 130 -7.44 1.39 2.15
C PHE A 130 -7.51 2.10 0.80
N GLN A 131 -7.92 1.38 -0.24
CA GLN A 131 -8.09 1.95 -1.56
C GLN A 131 -9.11 3.09 -1.57
N LYS A 132 -10.28 2.91 -0.94
CA LYS A 132 -11.33 3.94 -0.92
C LYS A 132 -10.91 5.21 -0.20
N SER A 133 -10.18 5.10 0.92
CA SER A 133 -9.64 6.28 1.59
C SER A 133 -8.56 6.92 0.72
N ALA A 134 -7.59 6.14 0.24
CA ALA A 134 -6.40 6.67 -0.41
C ALA A 134 -6.59 7.11 -1.88
N LEU A 135 -7.49 6.48 -2.65
CA LEU A 135 -7.71 6.83 -4.08
C LEU A 135 -8.64 8.01 -4.32
N ASP A 136 -9.47 8.42 -3.35
CA ASP A 136 -10.37 9.56 -3.59
C ASP A 136 -9.54 10.82 -3.86
N ASN A 137 -9.74 11.45 -5.02
CA ASN A 137 -8.97 12.60 -5.48
C ASN A 137 -7.43 12.43 -5.44
N VAL A 138 -6.93 11.23 -5.75
CA VAL A 138 -5.50 10.85 -5.71
C VAL A 138 -4.54 11.87 -6.37
N GLU A 139 -4.98 12.55 -7.43
CA GLU A 139 -4.19 13.58 -8.14
C GLU A 139 -4.01 14.86 -7.33
N HIS A 140 -4.95 15.20 -6.45
CA HIS A 140 -4.99 16.46 -5.72
C HIS A 140 -4.49 16.34 -4.28
N LYS A 141 -4.30 15.12 -3.77
CA LYS A 141 -3.74 14.88 -2.44
C LYS A 141 -2.31 15.39 -2.27
N THR A 142 -2.05 15.98 -1.12
CA THR A 142 -0.72 16.31 -0.60
C THR A 142 -0.14 15.10 0.14
N VAL A 143 1.13 15.17 0.55
CA VAL A 143 1.75 14.12 1.38
C VAL A 143 1.00 13.98 2.71
N ASP A 144 0.63 15.10 3.33
CA ASP A 144 -0.10 15.14 4.60
C ASP A 144 -1.49 14.48 4.49
N ASP A 145 -2.18 14.66 3.36
CA ASP A 145 -3.47 13.99 3.12
C ASP A 145 -3.31 12.46 3.10
N TYR A 146 -2.28 11.96 2.42
CA TYR A 146 -1.99 10.53 2.44
C TYR A 146 -1.63 10.05 3.84
N GLU A 147 -0.77 10.77 4.57
CA GLU A 147 -0.41 10.39 5.94
C GLU A 147 -1.65 10.25 6.84
N ALA A 148 -2.58 11.21 6.76
CA ALA A 148 -3.84 11.15 7.50
C ALA A 148 -4.68 9.93 7.12
N ASP A 149 -4.86 9.65 5.82
CA ASP A 149 -5.62 8.47 5.35
C ASP A 149 -4.98 7.16 5.80
N PHE A 150 -3.64 7.09 5.81
CA PHE A 150 -2.89 5.93 6.26
C PHE A 150 -3.03 5.70 7.77
N ILE A 151 -2.95 6.76 8.57
CA ILE A 151 -3.16 6.67 10.02
C ILE A 151 -4.56 6.14 10.32
N GLU A 152 -5.59 6.73 9.70
CA GLU A 152 -6.98 6.27 9.87
C GLU A 152 -7.14 4.80 9.45
N PHE A 153 -6.55 4.43 8.31
CA PHE A 153 -6.55 3.06 7.85
C PHE A 153 -5.88 2.11 8.84
N MET A 154 -4.70 2.47 9.37
CA MET A 154 -3.96 1.61 10.29
C MET A 154 -4.67 1.44 11.63
N GLU A 155 -5.31 2.48 12.15
CA GLU A 155 -6.15 2.37 13.34
C GLU A 155 -7.29 1.37 13.12
N TYR A 156 -7.95 1.42 11.96
CA TYR A 156 -8.96 0.44 11.60
C TYR A 156 -8.36 -0.97 11.43
N TYR A 157 -7.23 -1.07 10.72
CA TYR A 157 -6.53 -2.32 10.45
C TYR A 157 -6.19 -3.07 11.74
N GLU A 158 -5.62 -2.39 12.73
CA GLU A 158 -5.25 -3.00 14.01
C GLU A 158 -6.47 -3.60 14.74
N THR A 159 -7.67 -3.04 14.57
CA THR A 159 -8.90 -3.61 15.15
C THR A 159 -9.39 -4.87 14.42
N GLN A 160 -9.02 -5.03 13.14
CA GLN A 160 -9.47 -6.14 12.29
C GLN A 160 -8.40 -7.23 12.14
N LYS A 161 -7.14 -6.91 12.44
CA LYS A 161 -5.98 -7.80 12.26
C LYS A 161 -6.16 -9.17 12.90
N GLU A 162 -6.80 -9.25 14.06
CA GLU A 162 -7.06 -10.55 14.71
C GLU A 162 -7.89 -11.51 13.84
N TYR A 163 -8.79 -11.02 12.99
CA TYR A 163 -9.61 -11.86 12.12
C TYR A 163 -8.83 -12.43 10.93
N LEU A 164 -7.63 -11.90 10.64
CA LEU A 164 -6.74 -12.43 9.62
C LEU A 164 -5.97 -13.67 10.08
N PHE A 165 -5.92 -13.93 11.40
CA PHE A 165 -5.09 -14.97 12.00
C PHE A 165 -5.80 -15.86 13.02
N LYS A 166 -7.13 -15.73 13.13
CA LYS A 166 -7.99 -16.72 13.79
C LYS A 166 -8.06 -17.98 12.92
#